data_AF-A0A0A7DVZ5-F1
#
_entry.id   AF-A0A0A7DVZ5-F1
#
_cell.length_a   1.000
_cell.length_b   1.000
_cell.length_c   1.000
_cell.angle_alpha   90.00
_cell.angle_beta   90.00
_cell.angle_gamma   90.00
#
_symmetry.space_group_name_H-M   'P 1'
#
loop_
_entity.id
_entity.type
_entity.pdbx_description
1 polymer ?
#
loop_
_entity_poly.entity_id
_entity_poly.type
_entity_poly.pdbx_seq_one_letter_code
_entity_poly.pdbx_strand_id
1 'polypeptide(L)'
;EVQLDKKVKLLDCPGVVMLKSSNSGVSVALRNCKRVEKMEDPISPVKEILDLCPHETLLSLYRVPTFTSVDDFLQKIATLRGKLKKGGIVDVEAAARIVLHDWNEGKIPYYTLPPKRDVVEDSNAVIISETGKEFNIDEIYKSESSYINGLKSLEEFNHIEIPSNAPPQIDEEMLE
;
A
#
# COMPACT_ATOMS: atom_id res chain seq x y z
N GLU A 1 16.07 19.87 6.61
CA GLU A 1 16.74 18.56 6.74
C GLU A 1 16.40 17.96 8.08
N VAL A 2 16.29 16.64 8.17
CA VAL A 2 16.01 15.90 9.41
C VAL A 2 17.09 14.83 9.57
N GLN A 3 17.81 14.85 10.68
CA GLN A 3 18.80 13.81 10.99
C GLN A 3 18.08 12.53 11.44
N LEU A 4 18.34 11.40 10.78
CA LEU A 4 17.79 10.10 11.19
C LEU A 4 18.78 9.33 12.08
N ASP A 5 20.06 9.39 11.75
CA ASP A 5 21.16 8.82 12.54
C ASP A 5 22.48 9.55 12.19
N LYS A 6 23.59 9.31 12.90
CA LYS A 6 24.90 9.97 12.73
C LYS A 6 25.40 10.03 11.28
N LYS A 7 25.00 9.09 10.43
CA LYS A 7 25.42 9.00 9.02
C LYS A 7 24.32 9.29 8.00
N VAL A 8 23.06 9.45 8.41
CA VAL A 8 21.91 9.57 7.48
C VAL A 8 21.09 10.82 7.77
N LYS A 9 20.87 11.61 6.72
CA LYS A 9 20.03 12.80 6.71
C LYS A 9 18.91 12.65 5.69
N LEU A 10 17.70 13.00 6.09
CA LEU A 10 16.56 13.14 5.21
C LEU A 10 16.44 14.60 4.75
N LEU A 11 16.39 14.77 3.43
CA LEU A 11 16.07 16.04 2.78
C LEU A 11 14.67 15.90 2.18
N ASP A 12 13.79 16.83 2.52
CA ASP A 12 12.46 16.92 1.95
C ASP A 12 12.39 18.14 1.03
N CYS A 13 11.78 17.95 -0.14
CA CYS A 13 11.62 18.98 -1.17
C CYS A 13 10.12 19.13 -1.47
N PRO A 14 9.65 20.33 -1.81
CA PRO A 14 8.26 20.51 -2.22
C PRO A 14 7.93 19.66 -3.45
N GLY A 15 6.68 19.20 -3.55
CA GLY A 15 6.20 18.46 -4.72
C GLY A 15 6.27 19.30 -5.99
N VAL A 16 6.81 18.72 -7.07
CA VAL A 16 6.93 19.37 -8.38
C VAL A 16 6.03 18.65 -9.38
N VAL A 17 5.20 19.42 -10.10
CA VAL A 17 4.30 18.89 -11.12
C VAL A 17 4.83 19.27 -12.50
N MET A 18 5.21 18.26 -13.28
CA MET A 18 5.71 18.45 -14.64
C MET A 18 4.54 18.47 -15.61
N LEU A 19 4.22 19.65 -16.14
CA LEU A 19 3.19 19.82 -17.15
C LEU A 19 3.76 19.39 -18.51
N LYS A 20 3.26 18.27 -19.04
CA LYS A 20 3.45 17.95 -20.46
C LYS A 20 2.39 18.69 -21.26
N SER A 21 2.72 19.16 -22.46
CA SER A 21 1.78 19.89 -23.34
C SER A 21 0.50 19.11 -23.66
N SER A 22 0.52 17.78 -23.48
CA SER A 22 -0.62 16.86 -23.67
C SER A 22 -1.50 16.65 -22.43
N ASN A 23 -1.07 17.11 -21.24
CA ASN A 23 -1.83 16.91 -20.01
C ASN A 23 -2.98 17.92 -19.96
N SER A 24 -4.21 17.44 -20.09
CA SER A 24 -5.41 18.25 -19.89
C SER A 24 -5.44 18.79 -18.46
N GLY A 25 -6.00 19.99 -18.25
CA GLY A 25 -6.15 20.58 -16.91
C GLY A 25 -6.90 19.68 -15.92
N VAL A 26 -7.73 18.77 -16.43
CA VAL A 26 -8.42 17.73 -15.68
C VAL A 26 -7.44 16.78 -14.97
N SER A 27 -6.43 16.28 -15.69
CA SER A 27 -5.44 15.36 -15.12
C SER A 27 -4.65 15.99 -13.97
N VAL A 28 -4.43 17.31 -14.03
CA VAL A 28 -3.77 18.08 -12.98
C VAL A 28 -4.68 18.25 -11.76
N ALA A 29 -5.97 18.48 -11.99
CA ALA A 29 -6.97 18.59 -10.92
C ALA A 29 -7.13 17.27 -10.15
N LEU A 30 -7.23 16.13 -10.84
CA LEU A 30 -7.40 14.81 -10.22
C LEU A 30 -6.17 14.32 -9.44
N ARG A 31 -4.98 14.89 -9.71
CA ARG A 31 -3.75 14.64 -8.96
C ARG A 31 -3.57 15.60 -7.77
N ASN A 32 -4.63 16.30 -7.37
CA ASN A 32 -4.60 17.28 -6.27
C ASN A 32 -3.52 18.35 -6.42
N CYS A 33 -3.18 18.73 -7.66
CA CYS A 33 -2.11 19.71 -7.91
C CYS A 33 -2.59 21.17 -7.80
N LYS A 34 -3.90 21.39 -7.72
CA LYS A 34 -4.53 22.70 -7.54
C LYS A 34 -5.59 22.60 -6.44
N ARG A 35 -5.61 23.59 -5.54
CA ARG A 35 -6.64 23.69 -4.51
C ARG A 35 -8.02 23.78 -5.14
N VAL A 36 -8.94 22.94 -4.65
CA VAL A 36 -10.29 22.78 -5.20
C VAL A 36 -11.06 24.10 -5.17
N GLU A 37 -10.87 24.95 -4.16
CA GLU A 37 -11.57 26.23 -4.00
C GLU A 37 -11.16 27.26 -5.06
N LYS A 38 -9.95 27.15 -5.62
CA LYS A 38 -9.42 28.07 -6.63
C LYS A 38 -9.63 27.56 -8.06
N MET A 39 -10.32 26.44 -8.23
CA MET A 39 -10.66 25.94 -9.55
C MET A 39 -11.81 26.73 -10.16
N GLU A 40 -11.63 27.14 -11.41
CA GLU A 40 -12.62 27.86 -12.21
C GLU A 40 -13.70 26.91 -12.69
N ASP A 41 -13.32 25.72 -13.16
CA ASP A 41 -14.23 24.66 -13.58
C ASP A 41 -14.03 23.40 -12.70
N PRO A 42 -14.81 23.24 -11.62
CA PRO A 42 -14.81 22.03 -10.81
C PRO A 42 -15.65 20.89 -11.43
N ILE A 43 -16.45 21.15 -12.47
CA ILE A 43 -17.39 20.15 -13.03
C ILE A 43 -16.66 19.22 -13.98
N SER A 44 -15.76 19.75 -14.83
CA SER A 44 -15.02 18.92 -15.79
C SER A 44 -14.21 17.79 -15.15
N PRO A 45 -13.50 17.99 -14.02
CA PRO A 45 -12.84 16.87 -13.33
C PRO A 45 -13.81 15.86 -12.71
N VAL A 46 -14.99 16.29 -12.25
CA VAL A 46 -16.00 15.36 -11.72
C VAL A 46 -16.54 14.45 -12.82
N LYS A 47 -16.72 14.98 -14.04
CA LYS A 47 -17.09 14.16 -15.20
C LYS A 47 -16.10 13.00 -15.41
N GLU A 48 -14.80 13.29 -15.35
CA GLU A 48 -13.78 12.26 -15.48
C GLU A 48 -13.85 11.23 -14.34
N ILE A 49 -14.11 11.66 -13.09
CA ILE A 49 -14.31 10.74 -11.95
C ILE A 49 -15.48 9.78 -12.23
N LEU A 50 -16.58 10.27 -12.79
CA LEU A 50 -17.73 9.45 -13.14
C LEU A 50 -17.41 8.43 -14.24
N ASP A 51 -16.55 8.79 -15.19
CA ASP A 51 -16.07 7.87 -16.24
C ASP A 51 -15.07 6.83 -15.70
N LEU A 52 -14.32 7.16 -14.64
CA LEU A 52 -13.33 6.30 -14.02
C LEU A 52 -13.92 5.32 -12.98
N CYS A 53 -14.99 5.72 -12.29
CA CYS A 53 -15.57 4.97 -11.19
C CYS A 53 -16.86 4.25 -11.60
N PRO A 54 -17.09 3.00 -11.14
CA PRO A 54 -18.38 2.34 -11.34
C PRO A 54 -19.52 3.14 -10.71
N HIS A 55 -20.62 3.34 -11.46
CA HIS A 55 -21.79 4.10 -10.99
C HIS A 55 -22.33 3.55 -9.66
N GLU A 56 -22.42 2.23 -9.51
CA GLU A 56 -22.92 1.57 -8.30
C GLU A 56 -22.16 1.98 -7.03
N THR A 57 -20.84 2.13 -7.15
CA THR A 57 -19.99 2.60 -6.05
C THR A 57 -20.36 4.01 -5.63
N LEU A 58 -20.56 4.92 -6.59
CA LEU A 58 -20.93 6.31 -6.33
C LEU A 58 -22.35 6.41 -5.74
N LEU A 59 -23.31 5.61 -6.24
CA LEU A 59 -24.68 5.55 -5.72
C LEU A 59 -24.68 5.14 -4.24
N SER A 60 -23.95 4.09 -3.90
CA SER A 60 -23.82 3.58 -2.53
C SER A 60 -23.11 4.58 -1.61
N LEU A 61 -21.99 5.15 -2.08
CA LEU A 61 -21.17 6.09 -1.31
C LEU A 61 -21.94 7.38 -0.96
N TYR A 62 -22.61 7.97 -1.95
CA TYR A 62 -23.33 9.24 -1.78
C TYR A 62 -24.78 9.07 -1.34
N ARG A 63 -25.29 7.83 -1.31
CA ARG A 63 -26.71 7.51 -1.04
C ARG A 63 -27.65 8.30 -1.95
N VAL A 64 -27.27 8.42 -3.21
CA VAL A 64 -28.05 9.12 -4.25
C VAL A 64 -28.86 8.10 -5.06
N PRO A 65 -30.07 8.48 -5.54
CA PRO A 65 -30.79 7.72 -6.56
C PRO A 65 -29.98 7.58 -7.85
N THR A 66 -30.41 6.66 -8.71
CA THR A 66 -29.86 6.50 -10.07
C THR A 66 -29.85 7.84 -10.81
N PHE A 67 -28.75 8.11 -11.50
CA PHE A 67 -28.53 9.34 -12.27
C PHE A 67 -28.08 9.01 -13.68
N THR A 68 -28.38 9.89 -14.62
CA THR A 68 -28.09 9.68 -16.05
C THR A 68 -26.99 10.59 -16.60
N SER A 69 -26.71 11.70 -15.91
CA SER A 69 -25.71 12.68 -16.33
C SER A 69 -24.94 13.22 -15.14
N VAL A 70 -23.79 13.85 -15.42
CA VAL A 70 -22.97 14.55 -14.42
C VAL A 70 -23.78 15.63 -13.71
N ASP A 71 -24.56 16.41 -14.47
CA ASP A 71 -25.40 17.47 -13.91
C ASP A 71 -26.49 16.92 -13.00
N ASP A 72 -27.15 15.82 -13.40
CA ASP A 72 -28.15 15.16 -12.56
C ASP A 72 -27.52 14.61 -11.26
N PHE A 73 -26.36 13.94 -11.35
CA PHE A 73 -25.61 13.48 -10.18
C PHE A 73 -25.29 14.62 -9.20
N LEU A 74 -24.74 15.72 -9.72
CA LEU A 74 -24.39 16.88 -8.91
C LEU A 74 -25.60 17.59 -8.34
N GLN A 75 -26.71 17.68 -9.08
CA GLN A 75 -27.97 18.23 -8.57
C GLN A 75 -28.52 17.40 -7.40
N LYS A 76 -28.48 16.07 -7.51
CA LYS A 76 -28.91 15.17 -6.42
C LYS A 76 -28.03 15.32 -5.19
N ILE A 77 -26.70 15.38 -5.36
CA ILE A 77 -25.76 15.62 -4.26
C ILE A 77 -26.00 16.98 -3.62
N ALA A 78 -26.12 18.04 -4.42
CA ALA A 78 -26.35 19.38 -3.92
C ALA A 78 -27.65 19.45 -3.11
N THR A 79 -28.72 18.82 -3.58
CA THR A 79 -30.00 18.73 -2.88
C THR A 79 -29.86 17.98 -1.54
N LEU A 80 -29.24 16.79 -1.54
CA LEU A 80 -29.01 16.00 -0.32
C LEU A 80 -28.13 16.70 0.71
N ARG A 81 -27.14 17.48 0.25
CA ARG A 81 -26.18 18.20 1.10
C ARG A 81 -26.62 19.63 1.42
N GLY A 82 -27.83 20.04 1.01
CA GLY A 82 -28.37 21.37 1.25
C GLY A 82 -27.56 22.51 0.61
N LYS A 83 -26.87 22.23 -0.51
CA LYS A 83 -26.11 23.23 -1.28
C LYS A 83 -27.05 23.93 -2.26
N LEU A 84 -27.69 24.99 -1.78
CA LEU A 84 -28.62 25.81 -2.54
C LEU A 84 -28.14 27.27 -2.54
N LYS A 85 -28.26 27.93 -3.69
CA LYS A 85 -28.09 29.37 -3.86
C LYS A 85 -29.37 30.11 -3.40
N LYS A 86 -29.30 31.44 -3.40
CA LYS A 86 -30.47 32.29 -3.11
C LYS A 86 -31.63 31.93 -4.05
N GLY A 87 -32.84 31.86 -3.51
CA GLY A 87 -34.04 31.46 -4.26
C GLY A 87 -34.25 29.95 -4.39
N GLY A 88 -33.49 29.12 -3.67
CA GLY A 88 -33.66 27.66 -3.68
C GLY A 88 -33.09 26.96 -4.91
N ILE A 89 -32.30 27.68 -5.72
CA ILE A 89 -31.64 27.13 -6.90
C ILE A 89 -30.49 26.22 -6.45
N VAL A 90 -30.39 25.03 -7.02
CA VAL A 90 -29.37 24.05 -6.65
C VAL A 90 -27.96 24.53 -7.03
N ASP A 91 -27.00 24.43 -6.10
CA ASP A 91 -25.61 24.81 -6.32
C ASP A 91 -24.74 23.63 -6.79
N VAL A 92 -24.71 23.44 -8.10
CA VAL A 92 -23.97 22.36 -8.77
C VAL A 92 -22.46 22.50 -8.59
N GLU A 93 -21.91 23.71 -8.62
CA GLU A 93 -20.48 23.95 -8.42
C GLU A 93 -20.04 23.61 -6.99
N ALA A 94 -20.84 23.99 -6.00
CA ALA A 94 -20.56 23.65 -4.60
C ALA A 94 -20.56 22.13 -4.40
N ALA A 95 -21.50 21.40 -5.02
CA ALA A 95 -21.50 19.93 -5.00
C ALA A 95 -20.27 19.34 -5.72
N ALA A 96 -19.87 19.89 -6.86
CA ALA A 96 -18.68 19.42 -7.58
C ALA A 96 -17.42 19.54 -6.71
N ARG A 97 -17.27 20.64 -5.96
CA ARG A 97 -16.14 20.83 -5.03
C ARG A 97 -16.16 19.81 -3.89
N ILE A 98 -17.33 19.41 -3.38
CA ILE A 98 -17.45 18.34 -2.38
C ILE A 98 -16.94 17.02 -2.94
N VAL A 99 -17.41 16.64 -4.14
CA VAL A 99 -16.99 15.40 -4.81
C VAL A 99 -15.48 15.37 -5.04
N LEU A 100 -14.90 16.50 -5.46
CA LEU A 100 -13.45 16.61 -5.66
C LEU A 100 -12.65 16.55 -4.36
N HIS A 101 -13.21 17.06 -3.26
CA HIS A 101 -12.59 16.90 -1.95
C HIS A 101 -12.59 15.42 -1.52
N ASP A 102 -13.73 14.74 -1.70
CA ASP A 102 -13.84 13.32 -1.38
C ASP A 102 -12.91 12.45 -2.24
N TRP A 103 -12.69 12.83 -3.49
CA TRP A 103 -11.67 12.24 -4.36
C TRP A 103 -10.26 12.41 -3.78
N ASN A 104 -9.89 13.64 -3.43
CA ASN A 104 -8.56 13.95 -2.89
C ASN A 104 -8.28 13.31 -1.53
N GLU A 105 -9.33 13.08 -0.71
CA GLU A 105 -9.24 12.37 0.56
C GLU A 105 -9.24 10.84 0.40
N GLY A 106 -9.47 10.33 -0.81
CA GLY A 106 -9.54 8.89 -1.08
C GLY A 106 -10.83 8.21 -0.58
N LYS A 107 -11.89 8.98 -0.32
CA LYS A 107 -13.22 8.40 0.00
C LYS A 107 -13.86 7.71 -1.20
N ILE A 108 -13.60 8.23 -2.39
CA ILE A 108 -13.99 7.59 -3.65
C ILE A 108 -12.90 6.55 -3.99
N PRO A 109 -13.20 5.24 -3.92
CA PRO A 109 -12.20 4.23 -4.17
C PRO A 109 -11.91 4.13 -5.67
N TYR A 110 -10.67 4.40 -6.06
CA TYR A 110 -10.21 4.26 -7.43
C TYR A 110 -8.72 3.89 -7.46
N TYR A 111 -8.35 3.04 -8.41
CA TYR A 111 -6.96 2.74 -8.73
C TYR A 111 -6.82 2.43 -10.22
N THR A 112 -5.67 2.77 -10.78
CA THR A 112 -5.28 2.33 -12.13
C THR A 112 -4.54 1.01 -12.03
N LEU A 113 -4.86 0.05 -12.89
CA LEU A 113 -4.03 -1.13 -13.04
C LEU A 113 -2.65 -0.73 -13.57
N PRO A 114 -1.57 -1.42 -13.13
CA PRO A 114 -0.26 -1.22 -13.72
C PRO A 114 -0.32 -1.54 -15.22
N PRO A 115 0.52 -0.90 -16.04
CA PRO A 115 0.61 -1.23 -17.46
C PRO A 115 0.88 -2.73 -17.60
N LYS A 116 0.20 -3.37 -18.55
CA LYS A 116 0.52 -4.74 -18.92
C LYS A 116 1.96 -4.74 -19.38
N ARG A 117 2.82 -5.40 -18.62
CA ARG A 117 4.15 -5.74 -19.12
C ARG A 117 3.88 -6.76 -20.21
N ASP A 118 4.24 -6.45 -21.43
CA ASP A 118 4.49 -7.52 -22.39
C ASP A 118 5.46 -8.48 -21.69
N VAL A 119 5.26 -9.78 -21.88
CA VAL A 119 6.20 -10.79 -21.38
C VAL A 119 7.50 -10.59 -22.16
N VAL A 120 8.25 -9.55 -21.81
CA VAL A 120 9.66 -9.44 -22.15
C VAL A 120 10.27 -10.61 -21.38
N GLU A 121 10.93 -11.49 -22.10
CA GLU A 121 11.72 -12.63 -21.59
C GLU A 121 12.87 -12.19 -20.65
N ASP A 122 12.77 -11.06 -19.96
CA ASP A 122 13.69 -10.62 -18.91
C ASP A 122 13.36 -11.26 -17.54
N SER A 123 12.43 -12.21 -17.50
CA SER A 123 12.33 -13.20 -16.41
C SER A 123 13.18 -14.43 -16.70
N ASN A 124 14.29 -14.29 -17.42
CA ASN A 124 15.36 -15.28 -17.41
C ASN A 124 16.02 -15.24 -16.04
N ALA A 125 15.40 -15.88 -15.05
CA ALA A 125 16.11 -16.35 -13.87
C ALA A 125 17.16 -17.36 -14.36
N VAL A 126 18.34 -16.87 -14.74
CA VAL A 126 19.48 -17.70 -15.08
C VAL A 126 19.99 -18.28 -13.78
N ILE A 127 19.90 -19.59 -13.62
CA ILE A 127 20.56 -20.30 -12.53
C ILE A 127 22.07 -20.11 -12.74
N ILE A 128 22.70 -19.27 -11.93
CA ILE A 128 24.15 -19.04 -11.97
C ILE A 128 24.82 -20.27 -11.35
N SER A 129 25.19 -21.23 -12.19
CA SER A 129 25.87 -22.46 -11.75
C SER A 129 27.32 -22.21 -11.28
N GLU A 130 27.90 -21.08 -11.66
CA GLU A 130 29.28 -20.69 -11.31
C GLU A 130 29.43 -20.37 -9.82
N THR A 131 28.48 -19.62 -9.23
CA THR A 131 28.45 -19.30 -7.79
C THR A 131 27.69 -20.33 -6.95
N GLY A 132 26.94 -21.24 -7.57
CA GLY A 132 26.19 -22.29 -6.89
C GLY A 132 27.07 -23.35 -6.23
N LYS A 133 28.31 -23.55 -6.70
CA LYS A 133 29.26 -24.50 -6.08
C LYS A 133 29.65 -24.14 -4.66
N GLU A 134 29.68 -22.85 -4.32
CA GLU A 134 29.99 -22.37 -2.97
C GLU A 134 28.80 -22.50 -2.00
N PHE A 135 27.60 -22.75 -2.51
CA PHE A 135 26.36 -22.86 -1.73
C PHE A 135 25.71 -24.23 -1.90
N ASN A 136 26.49 -25.29 -1.64
CA ASN A 136 26.02 -26.68 -1.70
C ASN A 136 25.27 -27.05 -0.41
N ILE A 137 23.96 -26.83 -0.41
CA ILE A 137 23.06 -27.12 0.73
C ILE A 137 23.13 -28.61 1.13
N ASP A 138 23.28 -29.53 0.16
CA ASP A 138 23.33 -30.97 0.44
C ASP A 138 24.59 -31.37 1.21
N GLU A 139 25.70 -30.68 0.97
CA GLU A 139 26.95 -30.90 1.70
C GLU A 139 26.86 -30.39 3.14
N ILE A 140 26.20 -29.23 3.33
CA ILE A 140 25.91 -28.68 4.67
C ILE A 140 25.06 -29.68 5.46
N TYR A 141 23.93 -30.15 4.90
CA TYR A 141 23.07 -31.12 5.60
C TYR A 141 23.77 -32.44 5.92
N LYS A 142 24.63 -32.94 5.03
CA LYS A 142 25.43 -34.15 5.29
C LYS A 142 26.42 -33.94 6.43
N SER A 143 27.08 -32.77 6.47
CA SER A 143 28.00 -32.43 7.55
C SER A 143 27.25 -32.32 8.88
N GLU A 144 26.16 -31.56 8.95
CA GLU A 144 25.35 -31.37 10.15
C GLU A 144 24.74 -32.68 10.66
N SER A 145 24.22 -33.52 9.76
CA SER A 145 23.67 -34.82 10.15
C SER A 145 24.75 -35.72 10.76
N SER A 146 25.99 -35.64 10.27
CA SER A 146 27.11 -36.42 10.84
C SER A 146 27.49 -35.93 12.23
N TYR A 147 27.49 -34.61 12.44
CA TYR A 147 27.73 -34.03 13.78
C TYR A 147 26.61 -34.41 14.76
N ILE A 148 25.34 -34.30 14.34
CA ILE A 148 24.18 -34.61 15.18
C ILE A 148 24.14 -36.11 15.52
N ASN A 149 24.44 -36.98 14.55
CA ASN A 149 24.48 -38.43 14.79
C ASN A 149 25.68 -38.86 15.65
N GLY A 150 26.70 -38.03 15.78
CA GLY A 150 27.85 -38.26 16.67
C GLY A 150 27.61 -37.82 18.11
N LEU A 151 26.49 -37.12 18.40
CA LEU A 151 26.09 -36.80 19.76
C LEU A 151 25.49 -38.04 20.42
N LYS A 152 25.87 -38.29 21.67
CA LYS A 152 25.25 -39.33 22.51
C LYS A 152 23.74 -39.12 22.56
N SER A 153 22.98 -40.20 22.49
CA SER A 153 21.53 -40.09 22.62
C SER A 153 21.16 -39.62 24.03
N LEU A 154 20.00 -38.98 24.19
CA LEU A 154 19.50 -38.57 25.51
C LEU A 154 19.36 -39.76 26.49
N GLU A 155 19.24 -40.99 25.98
CA GLU A 155 19.18 -42.21 26.80
C GLU A 155 20.57 -42.69 27.27
N GLU A 156 21.65 -42.23 26.63
CA GLU A 156 23.05 -42.54 27.01
C GLU A 156 23.61 -41.56 28.05
N PHE A 157 22.87 -40.50 28.40
CA PHE A 157 23.24 -39.60 29.50
C PHE A 157 22.63 -40.09 30.81
N ASN A 158 23.49 -40.31 31.80
CA ASN A 158 23.07 -40.42 33.19
C ASN A 158 22.61 -39.04 33.66
N HIS A 159 21.31 -38.75 33.54
CA HIS A 159 20.73 -37.49 33.99
C HIS A 159 20.60 -37.50 35.52
N ILE A 160 20.92 -36.36 36.13
CA ILE A 160 20.79 -36.17 37.57
C ILE A 160 19.57 -35.29 37.81
N GLU A 161 18.60 -35.82 38.55
CA GLU A 161 17.48 -35.02 39.01
C GLU A 161 17.95 -34.15 40.18
N ILE A 162 18.00 -32.82 39.97
CA ILE A 162 18.38 -31.87 41.01
C ILE A 162 17.12 -31.42 41.74
N PRO A 163 16.94 -31.79 43.02
CA PRO A 163 15.79 -31.32 43.80
C PRO A 163 15.92 -29.83 44.10
N SER A 164 14.79 -29.12 44.11
CA SER A 164 14.77 -27.65 44.21
C SER A 164 15.27 -27.09 45.57
N ASN A 165 15.50 -27.96 46.54
CA ASN A 165 15.77 -27.66 47.94
C ASN A 165 17.07 -28.29 48.48
N ALA A 166 17.95 -28.82 47.62
CA ALA A 166 19.27 -29.29 48.03
C ALA A 166 20.31 -29.15 46.89
N PRO A 167 21.59 -28.94 47.22
CA PRO A 167 22.65 -28.96 46.23
C PRO A 167 22.80 -30.36 45.59
N PRO A 168 23.21 -30.44 44.30
CA PRO A 168 23.38 -31.72 43.62
C PRO A 168 24.46 -32.58 44.31
N GLN A 169 24.18 -33.86 44.48
CA GLN A 169 25.17 -34.83 44.95
C GLN A 169 26.01 -35.28 43.75
N ILE A 170 27.31 -35.01 43.80
CA ILE A 170 28.28 -35.42 42.77
C ILE A 170 28.96 -36.68 43.29
N ASP A 171 28.85 -37.80 42.57
CA ASP A 171 29.56 -39.04 42.85
C ASP A 171 30.86 -39.15 42.03
N GLU A 172 31.72 -40.11 42.36
CA GLU A 172 33.01 -40.31 41.67
C GLU A 172 32.85 -40.83 40.22
N GLU A 173 31.70 -41.41 39.86
CA GLU A 173 31.39 -41.86 38.49
C GLU A 173 31.02 -40.69 37.56
N MET A 174 30.63 -39.53 38.10
CA MET A 174 30.35 -38.30 37.33
C MET A 174 31.60 -37.48 36.93
N LEU A 175 32.79 -37.87 37.40
CA LEU A 175 34.05 -37.16 37.17
C LEU A 175 34.87 -37.71 35.99
N GLU A 176 34.44 -38.82 35.36
CA GLU A 176 35.04 -39.37 34.13
C GLU A 176 34.35 -38.86 32.85
#